data_AF-A0A8T5DHZ7-F1
#
_entry.id   AF-A0A8T5DHZ7-F1
#
_cell.length_a   1.000
_cell.length_b   1.000
_cell.length_c   1.000
_cell.angle_alpha   90.00
_cell.angle_beta   90.00
_cell.angle_gamma   90.00
#
_symmetry.space_group_name_H-M   'P 1'
#
loop_
_entity.id
_entity.type
_entity.pdbx_description
1 polymer ?
#
loop_
_entity_poly.entity_id
_entity_poly.type
_entity_poly.pdbx_seq_one_letter_code
_entity_poly.pdbx_strand_id
1 'polypeptide(L)'
;MNKYLKKILLGFIIWVIPFVTSFFVWDVAANEPTISIAWFNSLMVFTWSIGFAIAAFLYFKDIKVNKFSEGWKTGLIWYIELLLLDLLFLVGLFGMSLGDYYPMLLTYLNVIVISSAIGYIKK
;
A
#
# COMPACT_ATOMS: atom_id res chain seq x y z
N MET A 1 21.98 -2.65 -3.41
CA MET A 1 21.08 -1.76 -2.64
C MET A 1 20.87 -2.33 -1.25
N ASN A 2 20.84 -1.50 -0.21
CA ASN A 2 20.51 -1.93 1.15
C ASN A 2 19.11 -2.60 1.17
N LYS A 3 18.98 -3.72 1.89
CA LYS A 3 17.72 -4.49 1.98
C LYS A 3 16.56 -3.65 2.54
N TYR A 4 16.80 -2.81 3.54
CA TYR A 4 15.78 -1.93 4.12
C TYR A 4 15.39 -0.82 3.15
N LEU A 5 16.36 -0.22 2.46
CA LEU A 5 16.08 0.75 1.40
C LEU A 5 15.24 0.11 0.28
N LYS A 6 15.53 -1.13 -0.11
CA LYS A 6 14.71 -1.88 -1.07
C LYS A 6 13.27 -2.07 -0.57
N LYS A 7 13.08 -2.39 0.72
CA LYS A 7 11.73 -2.53 1.30
C LYS A 7 10.96 -1.22 1.21
N ILE A 8 11.56 -0.12 1.67
CA ILE A 8 10.94 1.21 1.65
C ILE A 8 10.58 1.60 0.21
N LEU A 9 11.52 1.56 -0.72
CA LEU A 9 11.23 1.92 -2.11
C LEU A 9 10.09 1.08 -2.72
N LEU A 10 10.02 -0.22 -2.38
CA LEU A 10 8.94 -1.06 -2.87
C LEU A 10 7.61 -0.81 -2.13
N GLY A 11 7.61 -0.42 -0.85
CA GLY A 11 6.40 -0.02 -0.13
C GLY A 11 5.85 1.29 -0.69
N PHE A 12 6.72 2.24 -1.00
CA PHE A 12 6.36 3.45 -1.73
C PHE A 12 5.71 3.14 -3.10
N ILE A 13 6.15 2.10 -3.82
CA ILE A 13 5.48 1.67 -5.06
C ILE A 13 4.03 1.23 -4.82
N ILE A 14 3.75 0.55 -3.70
CA ILE A 14 2.38 0.12 -3.33
C ILE A 14 1.47 1.32 -3.15
N TRP A 15 1.98 2.41 -2.59
CA TRP A 15 1.24 3.64 -2.33
C TRP A 15 1.11 4.54 -3.56
N VAL A 16 2.21 4.74 -4.27
CA VAL A 16 2.28 5.74 -5.36
C VAL A 16 1.39 5.38 -6.53
N ILE A 17 1.18 4.08 -6.79
CA ILE A 17 0.34 3.62 -7.91
C ILE A 17 -1.14 4.03 -7.72
N PRO A 18 -1.84 3.66 -6.63
CA PRO A 18 -3.21 4.14 -6.41
C PRO A 18 -3.27 5.66 -6.23
N PHE A 19 -2.27 6.28 -5.58
CA PHE A 19 -2.20 7.74 -5.44
C PHE A 19 -2.12 8.47 -6.79
N VAL A 20 -1.24 8.06 -7.70
CA VAL A 20 -1.16 8.66 -9.03
C VAL A 20 -2.42 8.35 -9.84
N THR A 21 -3.01 7.17 -9.64
CA THR A 21 -4.25 6.78 -10.31
C THR A 21 -5.42 7.69 -9.91
N SER A 22 -5.50 8.11 -8.64
CA SER A 22 -6.60 8.95 -8.16
C SER A 22 -6.68 10.29 -8.89
N PHE A 23 -5.55 10.89 -9.31
CA PHE A 23 -5.53 12.15 -10.05
C PHE A 23 -6.30 12.11 -11.37
N PHE A 24 -6.45 10.94 -12.00
CA PHE A 24 -7.22 10.83 -13.25
C PHE A 24 -8.73 10.93 -13.04
N VAL A 25 -9.19 10.75 -11.80
CA VAL A 25 -10.61 10.66 -11.47
C VAL A 25 -11.00 11.57 -10.31
N TRP A 26 -10.11 12.43 -9.82
CA TRP A 26 -10.36 13.34 -8.70
C TRP A 26 -10.62 14.76 -9.20
N ASP A 27 -11.72 15.36 -8.75
CA ASP A 27 -12.01 16.78 -8.94
C ASP A 27 -11.43 17.57 -7.77
N VAL A 28 -10.44 18.42 -8.05
CA VAL A 28 -9.77 19.25 -7.05
C VAL A 28 -10.68 20.38 -6.54
N ALA A 29 -11.58 20.90 -7.37
CA ALA A 29 -12.47 21.99 -7.01
C ALA A 29 -13.63 21.49 -6.14
N ALA A 30 -14.19 20.33 -6.48
CA ALA A 30 -15.26 19.70 -5.70
C ALA A 30 -14.73 18.86 -4.52
N ASN A 31 -13.43 18.58 -4.49
CA ASN A 31 -12.76 17.71 -3.51
C ASN A 31 -13.41 16.32 -3.39
N GLU A 32 -13.78 15.75 -4.54
CA GLU A 32 -14.43 14.45 -4.63
C GLU A 32 -14.09 13.73 -5.94
N PRO A 33 -14.30 12.40 -6.01
CA PRO A 33 -14.15 11.68 -7.27
C PRO A 33 -15.20 12.11 -8.31
N THR A 34 -14.76 12.28 -9.56
CA THR A 34 -15.61 12.49 -10.76
C THR A 34 -16.44 11.25 -11.16
N ILE A 35 -16.17 10.12 -10.51
CA ILE A 35 -16.85 8.83 -10.68
C ILE A 35 -17.56 8.45 -9.39
N SER A 36 -18.46 7.47 -9.42
CA SER A 36 -19.13 7.04 -8.18
C SER A 36 -18.13 6.52 -7.14
N ILE A 37 -18.43 6.71 -5.86
CA ILE A 37 -17.58 6.26 -4.73
C ILE A 37 -17.27 4.76 -4.84
N ALA A 38 -18.25 3.95 -5.28
CA ALA A 38 -18.06 2.51 -5.48
C ALA A 38 -17.02 2.21 -6.58
N TRP A 39 -17.04 2.96 -7.69
CA TRP A 39 -16.05 2.85 -8.76
C TRP A 39 -14.68 3.33 -8.29
N PHE A 40 -14.61 4.46 -7.59
CA PHE A 40 -13.38 4.99 -7.02
C PHE A 40 -12.71 3.97 -6.09
N ASN A 41 -13.44 3.45 -5.10
CA ASN A 41 -12.92 2.46 -4.17
C ASN A 41 -12.43 1.19 -4.89
N SER A 42 -13.19 0.72 -5.89
CA SER A 42 -12.79 -0.44 -6.69
C SER A 42 -11.51 -0.19 -7.48
N LEU A 43 -11.35 1.02 -8.06
CA LEU A 43 -10.14 1.45 -8.76
C LEU A 43 -8.94 1.52 -7.80
N MET A 44 -9.13 2.05 -6.60
CA MET A 44 -8.07 2.14 -5.59
C MET A 44 -7.59 0.75 -5.16
N VAL A 45 -8.50 -0.18 -4.88
CA VAL A 45 -8.15 -1.56 -4.52
C VAL A 45 -7.44 -2.28 -5.67
N PHE A 46 -7.91 -2.11 -6.90
CA PHE A 46 -7.30 -2.72 -8.07
C PHE A 46 -5.87 -2.21 -8.31
N THR A 47 -5.67 -0.90 -8.29
CA THR A 47 -4.36 -0.29 -8.53
C THR A 47 -3.38 -0.49 -7.38
N TRP A 48 -3.87 -0.49 -6.13
CA TRP A 48 -3.13 -0.98 -4.98
C TRP A 48 -2.67 -2.43 -5.18
N SER A 49 -3.53 -3.31 -5.70
CA SER A 49 -3.19 -4.72 -5.92
C SER A 49 -2.08 -4.88 -6.97
N ILE A 50 -2.07 -4.05 -8.01
CA ILE A 50 -0.98 -3.97 -9.00
C ILE A 50 0.33 -3.56 -8.30
N GLY A 51 0.30 -2.48 -7.51
CA GLY A 51 1.49 -2.01 -6.80
C GLY A 51 2.03 -3.04 -5.81
N PHE A 52 1.15 -3.68 -5.04
CA PHE A 52 1.51 -4.79 -4.16
C PHE A 52 2.11 -5.96 -4.93
N ALA A 53 1.52 -6.39 -6.05
CA ALA A 53 2.04 -7.51 -6.83
C ALA A 53 3.45 -7.23 -7.37
N ILE A 54 3.70 -6.02 -7.88
CA ILE A 54 5.02 -5.58 -8.35
C ILE A 54 6.02 -5.60 -7.18
N ALA A 55 5.67 -4.96 -6.06
CA ALA A 55 6.52 -4.89 -4.87
C ALA A 55 6.85 -6.29 -4.32
N ALA A 56 5.85 -7.14 -4.17
CA ALA A 56 5.98 -8.49 -3.68
C ALA A 56 6.84 -9.36 -4.61
N PHE A 57 6.61 -9.32 -5.92
CA PHE A 57 7.41 -10.06 -6.88
C PHE A 57 8.88 -9.64 -6.82
N LEU A 58 9.16 -8.34 -6.92
CA LEU A 58 10.53 -7.80 -6.93
C LEU A 58 11.27 -8.01 -5.62
N TYR A 59 10.56 -8.00 -4.48
CA TYR A 59 11.16 -8.27 -3.19
C TYR A 59 11.39 -9.76 -2.96
N PHE A 60 10.33 -10.57 -3.01
CA PHE A 60 10.37 -11.97 -2.59
C PHE A 60 11.07 -12.88 -3.58
N LYS A 61 11.21 -12.51 -4.87
CA LYS A 61 11.92 -13.35 -5.85
C LYS A 61 13.36 -13.69 -5.42
N ASP A 62 14.03 -12.78 -4.73
CA ASP A 62 15.44 -12.89 -4.36
C ASP A 62 15.66 -13.51 -2.95
N ILE A 63 14.59 -13.74 -2.18
CA ILE A 63 14.69 -14.24 -0.80
C ILE A 63 14.85 -15.76 -0.79
N LYS A 64 16.01 -16.23 -0.33
CA LYS A 64 16.37 -17.66 -0.27
C LYS A 64 16.25 -18.29 1.12
N VAL A 65 16.38 -17.50 2.20
CA VAL A 65 16.47 -17.99 3.59
C VAL A 65 15.48 -17.25 4.49
N ASN A 66 15.00 -17.92 5.55
CA ASN A 66 14.09 -17.35 6.56
C ASN A 66 12.82 -16.71 5.96
N LYS A 67 12.27 -17.34 4.92
CA LYS A 67 11.21 -16.80 4.06
C LYS A 67 9.95 -16.40 4.84
N PHE A 68 9.55 -17.18 5.84
CA PHE A 68 8.41 -16.85 6.71
C PHE A 68 8.65 -15.60 7.57
N SER A 69 9.80 -15.52 8.25
CA SER A 69 10.16 -14.35 9.07
C SER A 69 10.30 -13.09 8.20
N GLU A 70 10.83 -13.23 6.99
CA GLU A 70 10.91 -12.12 6.04
C GLU A 70 9.56 -11.66 5.53
N GLY A 71 8.59 -12.57 5.35
CA GLY A 71 7.21 -12.24 5.03
C GLY A 71 6.59 -11.29 6.05
N TRP A 72 6.64 -11.67 7.33
CA TRP A 72 6.13 -10.85 8.43
C TRP A 72 6.84 -9.50 8.56
N LYS A 73 8.18 -9.50 8.58
CA LYS A 73 8.96 -8.27 8.72
C LYS A 73 8.70 -7.29 7.58
N THR A 74 8.59 -7.79 6.36
CA THR A 74 8.35 -6.95 5.18
C THR A 74 6.91 -6.43 5.17
N GLY A 75 5.94 -7.29 5.45
CA GLY A 75 4.54 -6.89 5.58
C GLY A 75 4.33 -5.80 6.63
N LEU A 76 4.98 -5.92 7.79
CA LEU A 76 4.89 -4.91 8.85
C LEU A 76 5.53 -3.58 8.46
N ILE A 77 6.69 -3.61 7.78
CA ILE A 77 7.36 -2.39 7.29
C ILE A 77 6.44 -1.68 6.29
N TRP A 78 5.91 -2.39 5.30
CA TRP A 78 5.01 -1.81 4.32
C TRP A 78 3.70 -1.31 4.93
N TYR A 79 3.13 -2.04 5.89
CA TYR A 79 1.96 -1.57 6.63
C TYR A 79 2.20 -0.22 7.31
N ILE A 80 3.28 -0.10 8.09
CA ILE A 80 3.64 1.14 8.77
C ILE A 80 3.90 2.26 7.75
N GLU A 81 4.61 1.94 6.67
CA GLU A 81 4.92 2.89 5.61
C GLU A 81 3.67 3.45 4.93
N LEU A 82 2.72 2.60 4.54
CA LEU A 82 1.45 3.02 3.92
C LEU A 82 0.66 3.95 4.85
N LEU A 83 0.58 3.60 6.15
CA LEU A 83 -0.09 4.44 7.13
C LEU A 83 0.61 5.80 7.29
N LEU A 84 1.94 5.84 7.32
CA LEU A 84 2.68 7.09 7.47
C LEU A 84 2.53 7.98 6.22
N LEU A 85 2.50 7.39 5.03
CA LEU A 85 2.27 8.13 3.80
C LEU A 85 0.86 8.72 3.77
N ASP A 86 -0.17 7.96 4.11
CA ASP A 86 -1.54 8.48 4.16
C ASP A 86 -1.74 9.54 5.24
N LEU A 87 -1.12 9.36 6.42
CA LEU A 87 -1.13 10.41 7.45
C LEU A 87 -0.48 11.70 6.95
N LEU A 88 0.63 11.60 6.22
CA LEU A 88 1.33 12.77 5.70
C LEU A 88 0.54 13.46 4.59
N PHE A 89 0.03 12.70 3.63
CA PHE A 89 -0.62 13.24 2.43
C PHE A 89 -2.12 13.44 2.60
N LEU A 90 -2.87 12.41 3.01
CA LEU A 90 -4.32 12.51 3.09
C LEU A 90 -4.76 13.36 4.29
N VAL A 91 -4.20 13.10 5.46
CA VAL A 91 -4.55 13.86 6.69
C VAL A 91 -3.79 15.19 6.73
N GLY A 92 -2.46 15.15 6.57
CA GLY A 92 -1.62 16.34 6.71
C GLY A 92 -1.77 17.35 5.58
N LEU A 93 -1.75 16.90 4.33
CA LEU A 93 -1.76 17.78 3.16
C LEU A 93 -3.17 18.05 2.62
N PHE A 94 -4.05 17.03 2.58
CA PHE A 94 -5.40 17.14 2.02
C PHE A 94 -6.51 17.33 3.06
N GLY A 95 -6.18 17.37 4.34
CA GLY A 95 -7.12 17.72 5.40
C GLY A 95 -8.20 16.67 5.68
N MET A 96 -7.98 15.40 5.31
CA MET A 96 -8.85 14.29 5.72
C MET A 96 -8.93 14.21 7.24
N SER A 97 -10.12 14.00 7.80
CA SER A 97 -10.27 13.83 9.24
C SER A 97 -9.65 12.51 9.72
N LEU A 98 -9.18 12.46 10.97
CA LEU A 98 -8.70 11.21 11.56
C LEU A 98 -9.79 10.14 11.64
N GLY A 99 -11.06 10.54 11.72
CA GLY A 99 -12.21 9.63 11.71
C GLY A 99 -12.36 8.92 10.36
N ASP A 100 -12.23 9.67 9.26
CA ASP A 100 -12.31 9.13 7.90
C ASP A 100 -11.07 8.29 7.55
N TYR A 101 -9.93 8.61 8.15
CA TYR A 101 -8.69 7.85 8.00
C TYR A 101 -8.70 6.52 8.77
N TYR A 102 -9.41 6.43 9.91
CA TYR A 102 -9.38 5.27 10.81
C TYR A 102 -9.62 3.90 10.13
N PRO A 103 -10.57 3.74 9.19
CA PRO A 103 -10.78 2.49 8.46
C PRO A 103 -9.56 2.01 7.64
N MET A 104 -8.62 2.89 7.30
CA MET A 104 -7.41 2.55 6.55
C MET A 104 -6.47 1.64 7.36
N LEU A 105 -6.50 1.72 8.69
CA LEU A 105 -5.76 0.81 9.57
C LEU A 105 -6.15 -0.64 9.30
N LEU A 106 -7.45 -0.92 9.17
CA LEU A 106 -7.93 -2.26 8.84
C LEU A 106 -7.60 -2.63 7.40
N THR A 107 -7.76 -1.70 6.47
CA THR A 107 -7.53 -1.93 5.03
C THR A 107 -6.12 -2.42 4.78
N TYR A 108 -5.10 -1.77 5.35
CA TYR A 108 -3.70 -2.10 5.10
C TYR A 108 -3.20 -3.35 5.82
N LEU A 109 -3.96 -3.93 6.76
CA LEU A 109 -3.59 -5.24 7.36
C LEU A 109 -3.49 -6.34 6.30
N ASN A 110 -4.16 -6.18 5.15
CA ASN A 110 -4.03 -7.07 4.00
C ASN A 110 -2.55 -7.26 3.55
N VAL A 111 -1.71 -6.21 3.63
CA VAL A 111 -0.29 -6.25 3.29
C VAL A 111 0.44 -7.26 4.17
N ILE A 112 0.15 -7.27 5.47
CA ILE A 112 0.77 -8.17 6.45
C ILE A 112 0.35 -9.61 6.17
N VAL A 113 -0.96 -9.82 5.99
CA VAL A 113 -1.52 -11.16 5.74
C VAL A 113 -0.95 -11.75 4.45
N ILE A 114 -0.95 -11.00 3.34
CA ILE A 114 -0.49 -11.52 2.05
C ILE A 114 1.03 -11.69 2.04
N SER A 115 1.80 -10.77 2.61
CA SER A 115 3.27 -10.88 2.67
C SER A 115 3.72 -12.07 3.52
N SER A 116 3.04 -12.32 4.64
CA SER A 116 3.32 -13.50 5.48
C SER A 116 2.92 -14.81 4.78
N ALA A 117 1.78 -14.82 4.07
CA ALA A 117 1.36 -15.97 3.27
C ALA A 117 2.38 -16.29 2.15
N ILE A 118 2.88 -15.28 1.42
CA ILE A 118 3.94 -15.47 0.41
C ILE A 118 5.18 -16.09 1.08
N GLY A 119 5.61 -15.54 2.22
CA GLY A 119 6.76 -16.06 2.97
C GLY A 119 6.58 -17.52 3.43
N TYR A 120 5.36 -17.93 3.75
CA TYR A 120 5.00 -19.30 4.13
C TYR A 120 5.00 -20.26 2.94
N ILE A 121 4.38 -19.87 1.81
CA ILE A 121 4.23 -20.74 0.62
C ILE A 121 5.59 -21.03 -0.01
N LYS A 122 6.50 -20.06 0.02
CA LYS A 122 7.78 -20.13 -0.70
C LYS A 122 8.79 -21.13 -0.11
N LYS A 123 8.39 -22.10 0.74
CA LYS A 123 9.26 -23.08 1.44
C LYS A 123 10.50 -23.47 0.65
#